data_AF-A0A917C0T3-F1
#
_entry.id   AF-A0A917C0T3-F1
#
_cell.length_a   1.000
_cell.length_b   1.000
_cell.length_c   1.000
_cell.angle_alpha   90.00
_cell.angle_beta   90.00
_cell.angle_gamma   90.00
#
_symmetry.space_group_name_H-M   'P 1'
#
loop_
_entity.id
_entity.type
_entity.pdbx_description
1 polymer ?
#
loop_
_entity_poly.entity_id
_entity_poly.type
_entity_poly.pdbx_seq_one_letter_code
_entity_poly.pdbx_strand_id
1 'polypeptide(L)'
;METEAMEGTEGIEGIEGMEKINHKRMLLSTIRALEPRYNPELRLLRSPFSSPGYHTTLRNVEFIHSTRDSLSYALGLLDTELPSYEQRAFEIIAQVVSLQEQDRSRDTFGIWSWFYEEPLDRMAPPDWNWADFCGSRLVLALSRHGHRIPAELREAVRQAVTYACEAIIKRNVGPDYTNIAILGALVTSMAGEELGRTDFAAYGLERLTRLYEYTKPRRVFQEYNSPVYTYIAILELSKFRAGTKEDRVKLLCDELIGMTWKTVAEHYHPATGQWSGPHSRCYETLLNEQSRAFLQVATGGKVKFFAWDDLPYEEEWYGSGISCPEAYLDLFTVPATKEVRRLYEGGAYVSAGGGTEGRGCEGRENVSEGDEKEGQGSEGGASSGTGEKWAVTFLTPEYSLGSFSNSDCWNQRRPLLAYVNNEGRPASVRFRCLHDGYDYCSARFQSWQQRGHVLFGIDFLTDGGDTHPNLDRIDGCIEAGDFRLRLEIGGHLNRVQAIHREKGALIQIGPIDCELRTWFAGFSGEGAEKQSLAWEVRELEDTLAVDLVLYSGARRTIDFRKLEQAAIVCSLDMGSSGVAAAPVIEAAASGRLRVGPGPDVAAAGRSSGGETADEPIAGRETAFYLSLRPRPGV
;
A
#
# COMPACT_ATOMS: atom_id res chain seq x y z
N MET A 1 50.15 3.90 -56.22
CA MET A 1 49.03 4.60 -55.56
C MET A 1 49.40 4.72 -54.10
N GLU A 2 49.17 5.91 -53.57
CA GLU A 2 49.90 6.54 -52.47
C GLU A 2 49.72 5.93 -51.08
N THR A 3 50.77 6.20 -50.32
CA THR A 3 51.04 6.24 -48.87
C THR A 3 49.98 6.90 -47.97
N GLU A 4 49.81 6.26 -46.80
CA GLU A 4 49.71 6.78 -45.42
C GLU A 4 48.74 7.91 -45.02
N ALA A 5 47.90 7.61 -44.02
CA ALA A 5 47.79 8.40 -42.78
C ALA A 5 47.20 7.54 -41.63
N MET A 6 47.97 7.39 -40.54
CA MET A 6 47.54 6.97 -39.20
C MET A 6 46.97 8.18 -38.44
N GLU A 7 45.85 8.00 -37.76
CA GLU A 7 45.42 8.65 -36.50
C GLU A 7 44.40 7.65 -35.89
N GLY A 8 44.55 7.04 -34.71
CA GLY A 8 45.04 7.58 -33.46
C GLY A 8 43.84 7.93 -32.58
N THR A 9 43.18 6.95 -31.96
CA THR A 9 42.37 7.20 -30.75
C THR A 9 42.57 6.06 -29.77
N GLU A 10 43.19 6.44 -28.68
CA GLU A 10 43.52 5.64 -27.50
C GLU A 10 42.25 5.09 -26.85
N GLY A 11 42.39 3.88 -26.31
CA GLY A 11 41.36 3.23 -25.52
C GLY A 11 41.00 4.06 -24.30
N ILE A 12 39.70 4.17 -24.07
CA ILE A 12 39.14 4.37 -22.74
C ILE A 12 38.60 3.00 -22.32
N GLU A 13 39.51 2.10 -21.95
CA GLU A 13 39.21 1.02 -21.03
C GLU A 13 39.10 1.64 -19.63
N GLY A 14 37.93 1.53 -19.00
CA GLY A 14 37.76 1.96 -17.62
C GLY A 14 36.38 2.47 -17.25
N ILE A 15 35.32 1.71 -17.54
CA ILE A 15 34.13 1.73 -16.69
C ILE A 15 34.09 0.37 -16.02
N GLU A 16 34.63 0.30 -14.80
CA GLU A 16 34.56 -0.87 -13.93
C GLU A 16 33.12 -1.37 -13.86
N GLY A 17 32.94 -2.64 -14.22
CA GLY A 17 31.65 -3.28 -14.32
C GLY A 17 30.95 -3.31 -12.97
N MET A 18 29.80 -2.64 -12.87
CA MET A 18 28.80 -3.00 -11.86
C MET A 18 28.51 -4.49 -12.02
N GLU A 19 28.84 -5.28 -11.00
CA GLU A 19 28.56 -6.70 -10.94
C GLU A 19 27.05 -6.89 -11.11
N LYS A 20 26.63 -7.34 -12.31
CA LYS A 20 25.23 -7.56 -12.64
C LYS A 20 24.72 -8.73 -11.80
N ILE A 21 23.54 -8.58 -11.22
CA ILE A 21 22.89 -9.65 -10.46
C ILE A 21 22.75 -10.92 -11.29
N ASN A 22 23.19 -12.05 -10.75
CA ASN A 22 22.96 -13.36 -11.34
C ASN A 22 21.70 -13.97 -10.73
N HIS A 23 20.55 -13.70 -11.35
CA HIS A 23 19.25 -14.19 -10.87
C HIS A 23 19.17 -15.72 -10.72
N LYS A 24 19.85 -16.49 -11.58
CA LYS A 24 19.86 -17.97 -11.47
C LYS A 24 20.61 -18.42 -10.21
N ARG A 25 21.76 -17.79 -9.91
CA ARG A 25 22.51 -18.05 -8.67
C ARG A 25 21.67 -17.66 -7.44
N MET A 26 20.99 -16.51 -7.48
CA MET A 26 20.11 -16.07 -6.39
C MET A 26 18.97 -17.06 -6.16
N LEU A 27 18.25 -17.46 -7.21
CA LEU A 27 17.21 -18.48 -7.13
C LEU A 27 17.72 -19.77 -6.49
N LEU A 28 18.88 -20.28 -6.94
CA LEU A 28 19.46 -21.50 -6.38
C LEU A 28 19.80 -21.35 -4.89
N SER A 29 20.26 -20.18 -4.46
CA SER A 29 20.53 -19.88 -3.05
C SER A 29 19.22 -19.85 -2.24
N THR A 30 18.21 -19.13 -2.72
CA THR A 30 16.88 -19.03 -2.10
C THR A 30 16.25 -20.43 -1.95
N ILE A 31 16.25 -21.24 -3.01
CA ILE A 31 15.71 -22.60 -2.97
C ILE A 31 16.43 -23.47 -1.96
N ARG A 32 17.77 -23.42 -1.89
CA ARG A 32 18.57 -24.13 -0.88
C ARG A 32 18.22 -23.69 0.55
N ALA A 33 18.00 -22.40 0.78
CA ALA A 33 17.60 -21.88 2.08
C ALA A 33 16.19 -22.31 2.50
N LEU A 34 15.30 -22.59 1.54
CA LEU A 34 13.95 -23.09 1.79
C LEU A 34 13.89 -24.61 2.00
N GLU A 35 14.88 -25.39 1.56
CA GLU A 35 14.85 -26.86 1.67
C GLU A 35 14.59 -27.40 3.08
N PRO A 36 15.20 -26.87 4.16
CA PRO A 36 14.93 -27.35 5.52
C PRO A 36 13.48 -27.16 5.97
N ARG A 37 12.71 -26.31 5.28
CA ARG A 37 11.29 -26.06 5.55
C ARG A 37 10.37 -27.01 4.79
N TYR A 38 10.88 -27.80 3.84
CA TYR A 38 10.05 -28.75 3.11
C TYR A 38 9.66 -29.93 4.01
N ASN A 39 8.36 -30.18 4.13
CA ASN A 39 7.82 -31.32 4.83
C ASN A 39 7.55 -32.47 3.83
N PRO A 40 8.34 -33.56 3.84
CA PRO A 40 8.16 -34.65 2.88
C PRO A 40 6.91 -35.50 3.12
N GLU A 41 6.38 -35.52 4.36
CA GLU A 41 5.15 -36.27 4.68
C GLU A 41 3.91 -35.57 4.11
N LEU A 42 3.84 -34.24 4.30
CA LEU A 42 2.73 -33.43 3.79
C LEU A 42 2.95 -32.96 2.35
N ARG A 43 4.18 -33.04 1.84
CA ARG A 43 4.60 -32.52 0.52
C ARG A 43 4.30 -31.02 0.38
N LEU A 44 4.52 -30.25 1.43
CA LEU A 44 4.26 -28.82 1.48
C LEU A 44 5.41 -28.08 2.17
N LEU A 45 5.49 -26.77 1.95
CA LEU A 45 6.46 -25.91 2.61
C LEU A 45 5.91 -25.44 3.97
N ARG A 46 6.66 -25.67 5.04
CA ARG A 46 6.37 -25.15 6.38
C ARG A 46 6.73 -23.67 6.46
N SER A 47 5.84 -22.83 7.00
CA SER A 47 6.09 -21.41 7.26
C SER A 47 5.72 -21.05 8.70
N PRO A 48 6.40 -20.07 9.32
CA PRO A 48 5.91 -19.47 10.57
C PRO A 48 4.48 -18.96 10.37
N PHE A 49 3.61 -19.18 11.35
CA PHE A 49 2.25 -18.68 11.28
C PHE A 49 2.23 -17.15 11.40
N SER A 50 1.52 -16.51 10.48
CA SER A 50 1.20 -15.10 10.54
C SER A 50 -0.20 -14.89 9.96
N SER A 51 -0.97 -14.02 10.58
CA SER A 51 -2.32 -13.70 10.15
C SER A 51 -2.65 -12.24 10.47
N PRO A 52 -3.38 -11.55 9.58
CA PRO A 52 -3.89 -10.21 9.87
C PRO A 52 -5.09 -10.21 10.84
N GLY A 53 -5.48 -11.40 11.36
CA GLY A 53 -6.53 -11.56 12.37
C GLY A 53 -7.88 -12.02 11.83
N TYR A 54 -8.06 -11.97 10.50
CA TYR A 54 -9.28 -12.35 9.77
C TYR A 54 -9.01 -13.50 8.78
N HIS A 55 -10.08 -14.07 8.22
CA HIS A 55 -10.14 -15.29 7.38
C HIS A 55 -9.74 -16.61 8.06
N THR A 56 -8.80 -16.61 8.99
CA THR A 56 -8.37 -17.83 9.69
C THR A 56 -8.89 -17.88 11.13
N THR A 57 -9.36 -19.07 11.54
CA THR A 57 -9.72 -19.41 12.92
C THR A 57 -8.54 -19.95 13.71
N LEU A 58 -7.41 -20.24 13.06
CA LEU A 58 -6.19 -20.65 13.74
C LEU A 58 -5.71 -19.55 14.69
N ARG A 59 -5.42 -19.95 15.92
CA ARG A 59 -4.87 -19.09 16.99
C ARG A 59 -3.74 -19.84 17.66
N ASN A 60 -2.67 -19.13 18.06
CA ASN A 60 -1.56 -19.68 18.83
C ASN A 60 -0.88 -20.90 18.17
N VAL A 61 -0.88 -20.95 16.83
CA VAL A 61 -0.14 -21.94 16.05
C VAL A 61 1.24 -21.35 15.74
N GLU A 62 2.31 -22.13 15.90
CA GLU A 62 3.66 -21.65 15.63
C GLU A 62 4.02 -21.73 14.13
N PHE A 63 3.55 -22.79 13.45
CA PHE A 63 3.84 -23.04 12.04
C PHE A 63 2.63 -23.61 11.30
N ILE A 64 2.56 -23.29 10.01
CA ILE A 64 1.53 -23.75 9.07
C ILE A 64 2.15 -24.24 7.78
N HIS A 65 1.34 -24.83 6.90
CA HIS A 65 1.73 -25.11 5.51
C HIS A 65 0.82 -24.31 4.56
N SER A 66 1.35 -23.19 4.06
CA SER A 66 0.62 -22.27 3.17
C SER A 66 0.48 -22.87 1.78
N THR A 67 -0.74 -22.91 1.25
CA THR A 67 -1.02 -23.38 -0.12
C THR A 67 -0.32 -22.51 -1.15
N ARG A 68 -0.40 -21.19 -0.97
CA ARG A 68 0.24 -20.18 -1.83
C ARG A 68 1.77 -20.31 -1.79
N ASP A 69 2.37 -20.31 -0.60
CA ASP A 69 3.84 -20.30 -0.48
C ASP A 69 4.43 -21.64 -0.95
N SER A 70 3.70 -22.75 -0.75
CA SER A 70 4.09 -24.05 -1.30
C SER A 70 4.10 -24.04 -2.83
N LEU A 71 3.12 -23.38 -3.47
CA LEU A 71 3.12 -23.20 -4.92
C LEU A 71 4.22 -22.26 -5.42
N SER A 72 4.52 -21.17 -4.70
CA SER A 72 5.67 -20.30 -5.01
C SER A 72 6.99 -21.10 -4.98
N TYR A 73 7.18 -21.90 -3.94
CA TYR A 73 8.35 -22.79 -3.82
C TYR A 73 8.40 -23.86 -4.93
N ALA A 74 7.28 -24.49 -5.27
CA ALA A 74 7.22 -25.48 -6.35
C ALA A 74 7.56 -24.86 -7.72
N LEU A 75 7.06 -23.65 -8.01
CA LEU A 75 7.43 -22.92 -9.22
C LEU A 75 8.92 -22.57 -9.23
N GLY A 76 9.45 -22.08 -8.09
CA GLY A 76 10.87 -21.80 -7.93
C GLY A 76 11.76 -23.03 -8.12
N LEU A 77 11.35 -24.22 -7.62
CA LEU A 77 12.02 -25.49 -7.86
C LEU A 77 12.07 -25.82 -9.36
N LEU A 78 10.97 -25.65 -10.10
CA LEU A 78 10.94 -25.88 -11.55
C LEU A 78 11.84 -24.89 -12.31
N ASP A 79 11.83 -23.61 -11.89
CA ASP A 79 12.64 -22.52 -12.45
C ASP A 79 14.15 -22.74 -12.25
N THR A 80 14.56 -23.56 -11.27
CA THR A 80 15.97 -23.99 -11.18
C THR A 80 16.40 -24.88 -12.34
N GLU A 81 15.47 -25.55 -13.01
CA GLU A 81 15.71 -26.52 -14.08
C GLU A 81 16.64 -27.68 -13.67
N LEU A 82 16.79 -27.92 -12.35
CA LEU A 82 17.56 -29.05 -11.85
C LEU A 82 16.69 -30.32 -11.82
N PRO A 83 17.10 -31.42 -12.48
CA PRO A 83 16.33 -32.66 -12.48
C PRO A 83 16.04 -33.22 -11.07
N SER A 84 16.95 -32.97 -10.11
CA SER A 84 16.79 -33.41 -8.71
C SER A 84 15.61 -32.76 -7.99
N TYR A 85 15.07 -31.65 -8.51
CA TYR A 85 13.95 -30.92 -7.89
C TYR A 85 12.61 -31.12 -8.59
N GLU A 86 12.60 -31.72 -9.79
CA GLU A 86 11.36 -31.92 -10.56
C GLU A 86 10.33 -32.73 -9.80
N GLN A 87 10.74 -33.89 -9.28
CA GLN A 87 9.83 -34.79 -8.57
C GLN A 87 9.21 -34.11 -7.34
N ARG A 88 10.01 -33.35 -6.57
CA ARG A 88 9.53 -32.59 -5.42
C ARG A 88 8.52 -31.52 -5.84
N ALA A 89 8.81 -30.77 -6.90
CA ALA A 89 7.90 -29.75 -7.41
C ALA A 89 6.57 -30.36 -7.86
N PHE A 90 6.61 -31.48 -8.59
CA PHE A 90 5.41 -32.18 -9.03
C PHE A 90 4.57 -32.71 -7.87
N GLU A 91 5.22 -33.24 -6.83
CA GLU A 91 4.55 -33.71 -5.60
C GLU A 91 3.85 -32.58 -4.85
N ILE A 92 4.48 -31.41 -4.74
CA ILE A 92 3.86 -30.23 -4.12
C ILE A 92 2.67 -29.74 -4.95
N ILE A 93 2.84 -29.60 -6.27
CA ILE A 93 1.76 -29.15 -7.16
C ILE A 93 0.58 -30.12 -7.09
N ALA A 94 0.84 -31.43 -7.15
CA ALA A 94 -0.19 -32.45 -7.02
C ALA A 94 -0.94 -32.35 -5.67
N GLN A 95 -0.19 -32.15 -4.58
CA GLN A 95 -0.77 -31.97 -3.26
C GLN A 95 -1.69 -30.74 -3.22
N VAL A 96 -1.22 -29.57 -3.63
CA VAL A 96 -2.03 -28.34 -3.58
C VAL A 96 -3.24 -28.42 -4.52
N VAL A 97 -3.09 -28.96 -5.73
CA VAL A 97 -4.22 -29.18 -6.65
C VAL A 97 -5.30 -30.07 -6.01
N SER A 98 -4.92 -31.10 -5.25
CA SER A 98 -5.87 -31.98 -4.56
C SER A 98 -6.68 -31.28 -3.46
N LEU A 99 -6.23 -30.12 -2.96
CA LEU A 99 -6.88 -29.36 -1.89
C LEU A 99 -7.90 -28.34 -2.42
N GLN A 100 -8.03 -28.16 -3.74
CA GLN A 100 -8.99 -27.22 -4.30
C GLN A 100 -10.42 -27.72 -4.08
N GLU A 101 -11.35 -26.83 -3.78
CA GLU A 101 -12.78 -27.17 -3.80
C GLU A 101 -13.27 -27.34 -5.25
N GLN A 102 -13.79 -28.53 -5.57
CA GLN A 102 -14.22 -28.92 -6.92
C GLN A 102 -15.73 -29.12 -7.02
N ASP A 103 -16.47 -29.13 -5.90
CA ASP A 103 -17.92 -29.21 -5.91
C ASP A 103 -18.54 -27.86 -6.31
N ARG A 104 -19.05 -27.83 -7.55
CA ARG A 104 -19.71 -26.66 -8.15
C ARG A 104 -20.95 -26.17 -7.38
N SER A 105 -21.52 -26.99 -6.51
CA SER A 105 -22.66 -26.59 -5.67
C SER A 105 -22.25 -25.72 -4.49
N ARG A 106 -20.96 -25.70 -4.14
CA ARG A 106 -20.43 -24.95 -3.00
C ARG A 106 -20.02 -23.54 -3.39
N ASP A 107 -20.26 -22.58 -2.50
CA ASP A 107 -19.89 -21.18 -2.76
C ASP A 107 -18.39 -20.95 -2.84
N THR A 108 -17.60 -21.83 -2.22
CA THR A 108 -16.13 -21.88 -2.26
C THR A 108 -15.58 -22.64 -3.47
N PHE A 109 -16.40 -23.01 -4.45
CA PHE A 109 -15.92 -23.68 -5.66
C PHE A 109 -14.76 -22.93 -6.33
N GLY A 110 -13.69 -23.67 -6.64
CA GLY A 110 -12.51 -23.17 -7.36
C GLY A 110 -11.46 -22.46 -6.51
N ILE A 111 -11.65 -22.35 -5.19
CA ILE A 111 -10.66 -21.73 -4.28
C ILE A 111 -9.96 -22.77 -3.39
N TRP A 112 -8.96 -22.32 -2.65
CA TRP A 112 -8.19 -23.08 -1.67
C TRP A 112 -8.26 -22.39 -0.31
N SER A 113 -8.07 -23.15 0.77
CA SER A 113 -7.79 -22.54 2.07
C SER A 113 -6.39 -21.93 2.11
N TRP A 114 -6.17 -21.03 3.07
CA TRP A 114 -4.85 -20.43 3.32
C TRP A 114 -3.82 -21.49 3.68
N PHE A 115 -4.20 -22.40 4.57
CA PHE A 115 -3.30 -23.34 5.22
C PHE A 115 -3.85 -24.76 5.12
N TYR A 116 -2.96 -25.74 4.99
CA TYR A 116 -3.32 -27.16 5.01
C TYR A 116 -3.99 -27.58 6.32
N GLU A 117 -3.56 -27.00 7.44
CA GLU A 117 -4.09 -27.26 8.79
C GLU A 117 -5.54 -26.80 8.97
N GLU A 118 -6.01 -25.91 8.10
CA GLU A 118 -7.33 -25.31 8.15
C GLU A 118 -8.04 -25.47 6.80
N PRO A 119 -8.77 -26.59 6.59
CA PRO A 119 -9.63 -26.74 5.42
C PRO A 119 -10.66 -25.62 5.31
N LEU A 120 -11.16 -25.37 4.08
CA LEU A 120 -12.08 -24.27 3.76
C LEU A 120 -13.29 -24.18 4.71
N ASP A 121 -13.87 -25.31 5.10
CA ASP A 121 -15.05 -25.41 5.97
C ASP A 121 -14.82 -24.86 7.38
N ARG A 122 -13.54 -24.74 7.78
CA ARG A 122 -13.12 -24.22 9.09
C ARG A 122 -12.61 -22.79 9.00
N MET A 123 -12.41 -22.28 7.79
CA MET A 123 -11.93 -20.94 7.51
C MET A 123 -13.12 -19.96 7.58
N ALA A 124 -12.95 -18.82 8.26
CA ALA A 124 -14.07 -17.93 8.59
C ALA A 124 -13.70 -16.44 8.45
N PRO A 125 -14.28 -15.72 7.46
CA PRO A 125 -14.85 -16.28 6.24
C PRO A 125 -13.76 -16.86 5.33
N PRO A 126 -14.08 -17.77 4.40
CA PRO A 126 -13.17 -18.13 3.32
C PRO A 126 -12.68 -16.89 2.54
N ASP A 127 -11.51 -16.97 1.93
CA ASP A 127 -10.97 -15.89 1.08
C ASP A 127 -10.98 -16.32 -0.38
N TRP A 128 -11.92 -15.76 -1.15
CA TRP A 128 -12.02 -16.06 -2.58
C TRP A 128 -10.84 -15.52 -3.40
N ASN A 129 -9.98 -14.66 -2.86
CA ASN A 129 -8.77 -14.17 -3.53
C ASN A 129 -7.74 -15.30 -3.69
N TRP A 130 -7.90 -16.42 -2.99
CA TRP A 130 -6.99 -17.55 -3.12
C TRP A 130 -7.05 -18.22 -4.49
N ALA A 131 -8.12 -18.03 -5.26
CA ALA A 131 -8.14 -18.41 -6.68
C ALA A 131 -7.10 -17.60 -7.48
N ASP A 132 -7.00 -16.29 -7.26
CA ASP A 132 -6.03 -15.41 -7.91
C ASP A 132 -4.59 -15.76 -7.51
N PHE A 133 -4.34 -15.94 -6.21
CA PHE A 133 -3.00 -16.25 -5.69
C PHE A 133 -2.52 -17.64 -6.13
N CYS A 134 -3.31 -18.70 -5.95
CA CYS A 134 -2.88 -20.04 -6.35
C CYS A 134 -2.92 -20.21 -7.87
N GLY A 135 -3.96 -19.66 -8.52
CA GLY A 135 -4.13 -19.74 -9.98
C GLY A 135 -2.98 -19.10 -10.75
N SER A 136 -2.45 -17.96 -10.29
CA SER A 136 -1.29 -17.29 -10.94
C SER A 136 -0.04 -18.16 -10.94
N ARG A 137 0.25 -18.83 -9.83
CA ARG A 137 1.40 -19.74 -9.72
C ARG A 137 1.22 -20.99 -10.58
N LEU A 138 0.02 -21.58 -10.60
CA LEU A 138 -0.29 -22.75 -11.41
C LEU A 138 -0.25 -22.46 -12.92
N VAL A 139 -0.80 -21.32 -13.37
CA VAL A 139 -0.78 -20.95 -14.80
C VAL A 139 0.64 -20.61 -15.27
N LEU A 140 1.46 -19.97 -14.42
CA LEU A 140 2.88 -19.75 -14.72
C LEU A 140 3.66 -21.06 -14.79
N ALA A 141 3.37 -22.03 -13.90
CA ALA A 141 3.97 -23.35 -13.95
C ALA A 141 3.62 -24.09 -15.26
N LEU A 142 2.35 -24.02 -15.72
CA LEU A 142 1.95 -24.56 -17.02
C LEU A 142 2.68 -23.88 -18.17
N SER A 143 2.68 -22.54 -18.19
CA SER A 143 3.24 -21.77 -19.30
C SER A 143 4.75 -21.97 -19.45
N ARG A 144 5.49 -21.97 -18.33
CA ARG A 144 6.97 -22.11 -18.35
C ARG A 144 7.43 -23.56 -18.44
N HIS A 145 6.75 -24.48 -17.74
CA HIS A 145 7.25 -25.83 -17.48
C HIS A 145 6.28 -26.95 -17.88
N GLY A 146 5.13 -26.64 -18.48
CA GLY A 146 4.10 -27.63 -18.81
C GLY A 146 4.57 -28.78 -19.70
N HIS A 147 5.64 -28.62 -20.46
CA HIS A 147 6.24 -29.70 -21.26
C HIS A 147 7.00 -30.73 -20.40
N ARG A 148 7.44 -30.35 -19.19
CA ARG A 148 8.14 -31.21 -18.22
C ARG A 148 7.19 -31.89 -17.23
N ILE A 149 6.01 -31.31 -17.00
CA ILE A 149 5.02 -31.85 -16.07
C ILE A 149 4.44 -33.17 -16.63
N PRO A 150 4.40 -34.27 -15.84
CA PRO A 150 3.79 -35.53 -16.24
C PRO A 150 2.35 -35.34 -16.74
N ALA A 151 1.95 -36.07 -17.78
CA ALA A 151 0.71 -35.82 -18.50
C ALA A 151 -0.55 -35.79 -17.60
N GLU A 152 -0.66 -36.75 -16.67
CA GLU A 152 -1.79 -36.82 -15.71
C GLU A 152 -1.82 -35.60 -14.78
N LEU A 153 -0.67 -35.24 -14.19
CA LEU A 153 -0.58 -34.07 -13.33
C LEU A 153 -0.84 -32.78 -14.11
N ARG A 154 -0.34 -32.68 -15.34
CA ARG A 154 -0.57 -31.54 -16.21
C ARG A 154 -2.05 -31.32 -16.46
N GLU A 155 -2.82 -32.37 -16.71
CA GLU A 155 -4.27 -32.26 -16.89
C GLU A 155 -4.98 -31.84 -15.60
N ALA A 156 -4.57 -32.39 -14.44
CA ALA A 156 -5.09 -31.96 -13.15
C ALA A 156 -4.83 -30.46 -12.88
N VAL A 157 -3.63 -29.96 -13.22
CA VAL A 157 -3.30 -28.53 -13.11
C VAL A 157 -4.13 -27.68 -14.07
N ARG A 158 -4.31 -28.12 -15.32
CA ARG A 158 -5.17 -27.42 -16.30
C ARG A 158 -6.61 -27.32 -15.80
N GLN A 159 -7.12 -28.38 -15.18
CA GLN A 159 -8.45 -28.40 -14.59
C GLN A 159 -8.55 -27.45 -13.39
N ALA A 160 -7.55 -27.44 -12.51
CA ALA A 160 -7.53 -26.57 -11.33
C ALA A 160 -7.46 -25.08 -11.70
N VAL A 161 -6.66 -24.74 -12.71
CA VAL A 161 -6.61 -23.38 -13.29
C VAL A 161 -7.96 -22.99 -13.88
N THR A 162 -8.65 -23.92 -14.56
CA THR A 162 -10.01 -23.67 -15.08
C THR A 162 -10.98 -23.30 -13.96
N TYR A 163 -10.98 -24.03 -12.84
CA TYR A 163 -11.85 -23.73 -11.71
C TYR A 163 -11.49 -22.41 -11.02
N ALA A 164 -10.20 -22.09 -10.92
CA ALA A 164 -9.76 -20.78 -10.41
C ALA A 164 -10.25 -19.63 -11.30
N CYS A 165 -10.17 -19.77 -12.63
CA CYS A 165 -10.72 -18.78 -13.56
C CYS A 165 -12.22 -18.59 -13.38
N GLU A 166 -12.99 -19.67 -13.21
CA GLU A 166 -14.42 -19.58 -12.97
C GLU A 166 -14.76 -18.87 -11.65
N ALA A 167 -14.00 -19.14 -10.58
CA ALA A 167 -14.14 -18.44 -9.30
C ALA A 167 -13.84 -16.93 -9.43
N ILE A 168 -12.77 -16.58 -10.15
CA ILE A 168 -12.38 -15.19 -10.42
C ILE A 168 -13.47 -14.46 -11.23
N ILE A 169 -13.99 -15.11 -12.28
CA ILE A 169 -15.06 -14.55 -13.12
C ILE A 169 -16.35 -14.38 -12.31
N LYS A 170 -16.70 -15.35 -11.45
CA LYS A 170 -17.87 -15.25 -10.55
C LYS A 170 -17.72 -14.10 -9.55
N ARG A 171 -16.53 -13.94 -8.95
CA ARG A 171 -16.26 -12.88 -7.96
C ARG A 171 -16.22 -11.49 -8.58
N ASN A 172 -15.62 -11.36 -9.77
CA ASN A 172 -15.56 -10.14 -10.59
C ASN A 172 -15.25 -8.84 -9.81
N VAL A 173 -14.22 -8.83 -8.96
CA VAL A 173 -13.89 -7.62 -8.17
C VAL A 173 -13.56 -6.42 -9.06
N GLY A 174 -13.86 -5.22 -8.59
CA GLY A 174 -13.66 -3.95 -9.31
C GLY A 174 -12.19 -3.52 -9.44
N PRO A 175 -11.90 -2.51 -10.28
CA PRO A 175 -10.54 -2.01 -10.51
C PRO A 175 -9.96 -1.22 -9.33
N ASP A 176 -10.78 -0.83 -8.36
CA ASP A 176 -10.39 -0.22 -7.09
C ASP A 176 -9.54 -1.17 -6.23
N TYR A 177 -9.83 -2.47 -6.30
CA TYR A 177 -9.07 -3.52 -5.61
C TYR A 177 -7.85 -3.95 -6.44
N THR A 178 -6.87 -3.05 -6.50
CA THR A 178 -5.77 -3.03 -7.49
C THR A 178 -5.05 -4.38 -7.64
N ASN A 179 -4.56 -4.96 -6.55
CA ASN A 179 -3.78 -6.21 -6.59
C ASN A 179 -4.60 -7.41 -7.14
N ILE A 180 -5.86 -7.56 -6.73
CA ILE A 180 -6.73 -8.65 -7.19
C ILE A 180 -7.27 -8.37 -8.61
N ALA A 181 -7.47 -7.11 -8.98
CA ALA A 181 -7.77 -6.74 -10.37
C ALA A 181 -6.66 -7.20 -11.32
N ILE A 182 -5.39 -6.97 -10.96
CA ILE A 182 -4.20 -7.39 -11.74
C ILE A 182 -4.09 -8.92 -11.79
N LEU A 183 -4.08 -9.58 -10.63
CA LEU A 183 -3.92 -11.05 -10.57
C LEU A 183 -5.04 -11.77 -11.31
N GLY A 184 -6.30 -11.36 -11.13
CA GLY A 184 -7.42 -11.98 -11.83
C GLY A 184 -7.33 -11.82 -13.35
N ALA A 185 -6.82 -10.68 -13.83
CA ALA A 185 -6.57 -10.47 -15.26
C ALA A 185 -5.43 -11.36 -15.77
N LEU A 186 -4.32 -11.47 -15.01
CA LEU A 186 -3.20 -12.35 -15.29
C LEU A 186 -3.67 -13.81 -15.44
N VAL A 187 -4.35 -14.33 -14.41
CA VAL A 187 -4.79 -15.73 -14.37
C VAL A 187 -5.70 -16.06 -15.53
N THR A 188 -6.77 -15.28 -15.72
CA THR A 188 -7.77 -15.56 -16.76
C THR A 188 -7.21 -15.38 -18.17
N SER A 189 -6.41 -14.34 -18.40
CA SER A 189 -5.81 -14.10 -19.72
C SER A 189 -4.81 -15.20 -20.09
N MET A 190 -3.86 -15.51 -19.22
CA MET A 190 -2.85 -16.53 -19.48
C MET A 190 -3.46 -17.94 -19.54
N ALA A 191 -4.47 -18.23 -18.72
CA ALA A 191 -5.19 -19.50 -18.81
C ALA A 191 -5.91 -19.60 -20.17
N GLY A 192 -6.46 -18.51 -20.69
CA GLY A 192 -7.04 -18.49 -22.03
C GLY A 192 -6.05 -18.91 -23.12
N GLU A 193 -4.82 -18.41 -23.05
CA GLU A 193 -3.75 -18.78 -23.99
C GLU A 193 -3.29 -20.24 -23.82
N GLU A 194 -3.01 -20.67 -22.59
CA GLU A 194 -2.45 -21.99 -22.29
C GLU A 194 -3.49 -23.11 -22.44
N LEU A 195 -4.77 -22.81 -22.22
CA LEU A 195 -5.86 -23.79 -22.29
C LEU A 195 -6.61 -23.76 -23.63
N GLY A 196 -6.38 -22.75 -24.47
CA GLY A 196 -7.16 -22.53 -25.69
C GLY A 196 -8.59 -22.04 -25.42
N ARG A 197 -8.80 -21.33 -24.29
CA ARG A 197 -10.10 -20.82 -23.83
C ARG A 197 -10.25 -19.33 -24.17
N THR A 198 -10.83 -19.06 -25.34
CA THR A 198 -10.98 -17.68 -25.85
C THR A 198 -11.86 -16.81 -24.97
N ASP A 199 -12.82 -17.40 -24.24
CA ASP A 199 -13.67 -16.72 -23.28
C ASP A 199 -12.88 -16.22 -22.05
N PHE A 200 -11.94 -17.02 -21.54
CA PHE A 200 -11.05 -16.59 -20.46
C PHE A 200 -10.07 -15.50 -20.92
N ALA A 201 -9.50 -15.66 -22.12
CA ALA A 201 -8.62 -14.65 -22.71
C ALA A 201 -9.33 -13.30 -22.87
N ALA A 202 -10.55 -13.31 -23.40
CA ALA A 202 -11.37 -12.10 -23.58
C ALA A 202 -11.71 -11.44 -22.23
N TYR A 203 -12.12 -12.22 -21.23
CA TYR A 203 -12.41 -11.69 -19.90
C TYR A 203 -11.17 -11.04 -19.25
N GLY A 204 -10.01 -11.70 -19.32
CA GLY A 204 -8.77 -11.18 -18.74
C GLY A 204 -8.33 -9.87 -19.40
N LEU A 205 -8.43 -9.77 -20.72
CA LEU A 205 -8.14 -8.55 -21.47
C LEU A 205 -9.13 -7.42 -21.12
N GLU A 206 -10.43 -7.71 -21.04
CA GLU A 206 -11.44 -6.73 -20.64
C GLU A 206 -11.18 -6.23 -19.22
N ARG A 207 -10.86 -7.13 -18.29
CA ARG A 207 -10.51 -6.79 -16.91
C ARG A 207 -9.30 -5.87 -16.82
N LEU A 208 -8.22 -6.18 -17.54
CA LEU A 208 -7.03 -5.32 -17.60
C LEU A 208 -7.34 -3.96 -18.24
N THR A 209 -8.16 -3.94 -19.29
CA THR A 209 -8.60 -2.69 -19.94
C THR A 209 -9.39 -1.82 -18.98
N ARG A 210 -10.35 -2.39 -18.22
CA ARG A 210 -11.10 -1.67 -17.19
C ARG A 210 -10.19 -1.08 -16.12
N LEU A 211 -9.18 -1.84 -15.66
CA LEU A 211 -8.17 -1.34 -14.71
C LEU A 211 -7.37 -0.17 -15.29
N TYR A 212 -6.91 -0.27 -16.54
CA TYR A 212 -6.18 0.81 -17.22
C TYR A 212 -7.04 2.07 -17.33
N GLU A 213 -8.27 1.97 -17.82
CA GLU A 213 -9.17 3.13 -17.98
C GLU A 213 -9.57 3.74 -16.63
N TYR A 214 -9.65 2.94 -15.55
CA TYR A 214 -9.86 3.44 -14.20
C TYR A 214 -8.65 4.23 -13.65
N THR A 215 -7.44 3.75 -13.96
CA THR A 215 -6.16 4.28 -13.44
C THR A 215 -5.67 5.50 -14.22
N LYS A 216 -5.83 5.48 -15.55
CA LYS A 216 -5.27 6.46 -16.50
C LYS A 216 -5.59 7.93 -16.17
N PRO A 217 -6.82 8.31 -15.81
CA PRO A 217 -7.13 9.71 -15.50
C PRO A 217 -6.35 10.24 -14.29
N ARG A 218 -6.02 9.37 -13.33
CA ARG A 218 -5.31 9.71 -12.09
C ARG A 218 -3.79 9.52 -12.23
N ARG A 219 -3.36 8.70 -13.19
CA ARG A 219 -1.97 8.26 -13.40
C ARG A 219 -1.35 7.56 -12.19
N VAL A 220 -2.19 7.11 -11.25
CA VAL A 220 -1.82 6.41 -10.01
C VAL A 220 -2.91 5.40 -9.65
N PHE A 221 -2.54 4.32 -8.97
CA PHE A 221 -3.49 3.38 -8.38
C PHE A 221 -4.19 3.96 -7.15
N GLN A 222 -5.35 3.41 -6.82
CA GLN A 222 -6.14 3.83 -5.65
C GLN A 222 -5.46 3.43 -4.33
N GLU A 223 -4.74 2.31 -4.30
CA GLU A 223 -3.78 1.98 -3.23
C GLU A 223 -2.53 2.87 -3.37
N TYR A 224 -2.76 4.18 -3.33
CA TYR A 224 -1.80 5.21 -3.65
C TYR A 224 -0.55 5.11 -2.77
N ASN A 225 0.61 5.11 -3.45
CA ASN A 225 1.93 5.20 -2.85
C ASN A 225 2.11 4.22 -1.68
N SER A 226 1.50 3.03 -1.75
CA SER A 226 1.63 1.99 -0.74
C SER A 226 2.87 1.14 -1.05
N PRO A 227 3.92 1.12 -0.20
CA PRO A 227 5.11 0.33 -0.51
C PRO A 227 4.82 -1.16 -0.74
N VAL A 228 3.87 -1.72 0.02
CA VAL A 228 3.51 -3.14 -0.07
C VAL A 228 2.68 -3.46 -1.31
N TYR A 229 1.60 -2.70 -1.57
CA TYR A 229 0.74 -3.00 -2.72
C TYR A 229 1.32 -2.52 -4.04
N THR A 230 2.09 -1.43 -4.04
CA THR A 230 2.78 -0.96 -5.25
C THR A 230 3.86 -1.97 -5.68
N TYR A 231 4.58 -2.56 -4.72
CA TYR A 231 5.49 -3.68 -4.98
C TYR A 231 4.77 -4.85 -5.66
N ILE A 232 3.65 -5.32 -5.08
CA ILE A 232 2.85 -6.42 -5.63
C ILE A 232 2.35 -6.07 -7.04
N ALA A 233 1.84 -4.87 -7.24
CA ALA A 233 1.34 -4.42 -8.55
C ALA A 233 2.43 -4.48 -9.63
N ILE A 234 3.65 -3.99 -9.32
CA ILE A 234 4.79 -4.09 -10.25
C ILE A 234 5.12 -5.55 -10.53
N LEU A 235 5.28 -6.37 -9.49
CA LEU A 235 5.66 -7.77 -9.64
C LEU A 235 4.68 -8.54 -10.53
N GLU A 236 3.38 -8.43 -10.24
CA GLU A 236 2.34 -9.18 -10.95
C GLU A 236 2.12 -8.66 -12.37
N LEU A 237 2.16 -7.34 -12.61
CA LEU A 237 2.13 -6.81 -13.98
C LEU A 237 3.36 -7.21 -14.78
N SER A 238 4.55 -7.24 -14.16
CA SER A 238 5.77 -7.71 -14.84
C SER A 238 5.66 -9.19 -15.21
N LYS A 239 5.21 -10.06 -14.29
CA LYS A 239 4.94 -11.48 -14.59
C LYS A 239 3.95 -11.63 -15.73
N PHE A 240 2.86 -10.84 -15.71
CA PHE A 240 1.83 -10.89 -16.73
C PHE A 240 2.40 -10.50 -18.10
N ARG A 241 3.09 -9.36 -18.17
CA ARG A 241 3.77 -8.86 -19.37
C ARG A 241 4.80 -9.86 -19.92
N ALA A 242 5.56 -10.51 -19.05
CA ALA A 242 6.59 -11.48 -19.43
C ALA A 242 5.99 -12.81 -19.91
N GLY A 243 4.83 -13.21 -19.38
CA GLY A 243 4.20 -14.50 -19.65
C GLY A 243 3.21 -14.52 -20.82
N THR A 244 2.49 -13.42 -21.07
CA THR A 244 1.46 -13.36 -22.12
C THR A 244 2.06 -13.31 -23.54
N LYS A 245 1.35 -13.92 -24.49
CA LYS A 245 1.64 -13.82 -25.93
C LYS A 245 0.86 -12.69 -26.60
N GLU A 246 -0.20 -12.19 -25.98
CA GLU A 246 -1.08 -11.15 -26.52
C GLU A 246 -0.45 -9.75 -26.46
N ASP A 247 -0.24 -9.12 -27.62
CA ASP A 247 0.42 -7.82 -27.73
C ASP A 247 -0.38 -6.69 -27.08
N ARG A 248 -1.72 -6.76 -27.13
CA ARG A 248 -2.56 -5.76 -26.46
C ARG A 248 -2.39 -5.80 -24.94
N VAL A 249 -2.25 -6.99 -24.36
CA VAL A 249 -2.02 -7.17 -22.93
C VAL A 249 -0.65 -6.62 -22.54
N LYS A 250 0.40 -6.91 -23.32
CA LYS A 250 1.75 -6.35 -23.09
C LYS A 250 1.75 -4.83 -23.06
N LEU A 251 1.09 -4.19 -24.02
CA LEU A 251 0.99 -2.73 -24.09
C LEU A 251 0.32 -2.14 -22.85
N LEU A 252 -0.79 -2.72 -22.39
CA LEU A 252 -1.49 -2.26 -21.18
C LEU A 252 -0.65 -2.48 -19.92
N CYS A 253 0.07 -3.60 -19.83
CA CYS A 253 0.98 -3.85 -18.73
C CYS A 253 2.14 -2.83 -18.72
N ASP A 254 2.74 -2.54 -19.88
CA ASP A 254 3.83 -1.55 -19.99
C ASP A 254 3.39 -0.16 -19.52
N GLU A 255 2.19 0.28 -19.90
CA GLU A 255 1.61 1.54 -19.44
C GLU A 255 1.41 1.58 -17.91
N LEU A 256 0.80 0.54 -17.36
CA LEU A 256 0.55 0.43 -15.92
C LEU A 256 1.85 0.33 -15.12
N ILE A 257 2.81 -0.48 -15.57
CA ILE A 257 4.15 -0.60 -14.99
C ILE A 257 4.85 0.76 -15.00
N GLY A 258 4.78 1.49 -16.12
CA GLY A 258 5.36 2.83 -16.25
C GLY A 258 4.79 3.83 -15.25
N MET A 259 3.45 3.93 -15.14
CA MET A 259 2.79 4.80 -14.15
C MET A 259 3.19 4.45 -12.71
N THR A 260 3.31 3.16 -12.42
CA THR A 260 3.63 2.65 -11.10
C THR A 260 5.07 2.95 -10.71
N TRP A 261 6.03 2.65 -11.60
CA TRP A 261 7.44 3.00 -11.38
C TRP A 261 7.69 4.50 -11.30
N LYS A 262 7.00 5.31 -12.11
CA LYS A 262 7.05 6.76 -11.99
C LYS A 262 6.66 7.20 -10.58
N THR A 263 5.60 6.63 -10.02
CA THR A 263 5.17 6.91 -8.64
C THR A 263 6.27 6.53 -7.64
N VAL A 264 6.84 5.32 -7.71
CA VAL A 264 7.92 4.88 -6.82
C VAL A 264 9.11 5.84 -6.86
N ALA A 265 9.60 6.13 -8.07
CA ALA A 265 10.79 6.94 -8.30
C ALA A 265 10.58 8.42 -7.91
N GLU A 266 9.38 8.96 -8.12
CA GLU A 266 9.03 10.31 -7.68
C GLU A 266 9.02 10.45 -6.15
N HIS A 267 8.76 9.38 -5.40
CA HIS A 267 8.67 9.41 -3.93
C HIS A 267 9.90 8.86 -3.21
N TYR A 268 10.83 8.23 -3.93
CA TYR A 268 12.07 7.77 -3.32
C TYR A 268 12.95 8.94 -2.88
N HIS A 269 13.44 8.90 -1.63
CA HIS A 269 14.35 9.90 -1.06
C HIS A 269 15.77 9.32 -0.95
N PRO A 270 16.70 9.69 -1.86
CA PRO A 270 18.01 9.04 -1.95
C PRO A 270 18.83 9.10 -0.67
N ALA A 271 18.78 10.22 0.05
CA ALA A 271 19.61 10.43 1.24
C ALA A 271 19.22 9.56 2.44
N THR A 272 17.95 9.16 2.55
CA THR A 272 17.48 8.26 3.63
C THR A 272 17.26 6.82 3.17
N GLY A 273 17.30 6.59 1.85
CA GLY A 273 16.92 5.31 1.24
C GLY A 273 15.47 4.91 1.49
N GLN A 274 14.58 5.87 1.79
CA GLN A 274 13.19 5.61 2.12
C GLN A 274 12.26 5.94 0.95
N TRP A 275 11.16 5.22 0.88
CA TRP A 275 10.02 5.55 0.04
C TRP A 275 9.14 6.55 0.81
N SER A 276 9.15 7.82 0.38
CA SER A 276 8.48 8.91 1.09
C SER A 276 6.96 8.77 1.08
N GLY A 277 6.33 9.15 2.18
CA GLY A 277 4.87 9.20 2.31
C GLY A 277 4.24 10.35 1.50
N PRO A 278 2.91 10.53 1.59
CA PRO A 278 2.00 9.77 2.45
C PRO A 278 1.70 8.37 1.87
N HIS A 279 1.22 7.44 2.72
CA HIS A 279 0.93 6.07 2.30
C HIS A 279 -0.53 5.70 2.62
N SER A 280 -1.28 5.26 1.62
CA SER A 280 -2.70 4.87 1.77
C SER A 280 -2.87 3.49 2.43
N ARG A 281 -1.86 2.63 2.31
CA ARG A 281 -1.73 1.32 2.96
C ARG A 281 -0.25 1.06 3.28
N CYS A 282 0.10 0.82 4.54
CA CYS A 282 1.46 0.52 4.99
C CYS A 282 1.46 -0.13 6.38
N TYR A 283 2.31 -1.13 6.59
CA TYR A 283 2.39 -1.86 7.87
C TYR A 283 3.57 -1.43 8.75
N GLU A 284 4.61 -0.85 8.16
CA GLU A 284 5.82 -0.41 8.87
C GLU A 284 6.09 1.07 8.57
N THR A 285 6.73 1.79 9.51
CA THR A 285 7.08 3.20 9.27
C THR A 285 8.37 3.33 8.46
N LEU A 286 9.33 2.41 8.59
CA LEU A 286 10.51 2.37 7.74
C LEU A 286 10.32 1.32 6.64
N LEU A 287 11.00 1.52 5.52
CA LEU A 287 11.03 0.54 4.43
C LEU A 287 11.66 -0.75 4.94
N ASN A 288 10.94 -1.86 4.86
CA ASN A 288 11.43 -3.16 5.32
C ASN A 288 12.49 -3.75 4.38
N GLU A 289 13.13 -4.83 4.82
CA GLU A 289 14.21 -5.48 4.08
C GLU A 289 13.77 -5.98 2.72
N GLN A 290 12.54 -6.52 2.64
CA GLN A 290 12.00 -7.08 1.40
C GLN A 290 11.79 -6.01 0.33
N SER A 291 11.18 -4.87 0.69
CA SER A 291 11.02 -3.75 -0.23
C SER A 291 12.37 -3.13 -0.62
N ARG A 292 13.35 -3.07 0.29
CA ARG A 292 14.72 -2.64 -0.03
C ARG A 292 15.37 -3.57 -1.05
N ALA A 293 15.30 -4.88 -0.83
CA ALA A 293 15.87 -5.88 -1.73
C ALA A 293 15.19 -5.82 -3.11
N PHE A 294 13.86 -5.69 -3.14
CA PHE A 294 13.10 -5.49 -4.38
C PHE A 294 13.60 -4.27 -5.16
N LEU A 295 13.75 -3.09 -4.52
CA LEU A 295 14.25 -1.89 -5.18
C LEU A 295 15.67 -2.09 -5.71
N GLN A 296 16.56 -2.72 -4.94
CA GLN A 296 17.92 -3.01 -5.40
C GLN A 296 17.93 -3.94 -6.63
N VAL A 297 17.13 -5.01 -6.62
CA VAL A 297 17.01 -5.93 -7.76
C VAL A 297 16.44 -5.20 -8.98
N ALA A 298 15.30 -4.53 -8.82
CA ALA A 298 14.60 -3.90 -9.93
C ALA A 298 15.35 -2.70 -10.52
N THR A 299 16.17 -2.02 -9.74
CA THR A 299 17.05 -0.93 -10.25
C THR A 299 18.39 -1.45 -10.79
N GLY A 300 18.60 -2.76 -10.85
CA GLY A 300 19.85 -3.35 -11.33
C GLY A 300 21.06 -2.99 -10.46
N GLY A 301 20.84 -2.72 -9.17
CA GLY A 301 21.88 -2.32 -8.23
C GLY A 301 22.25 -0.84 -8.23
N LYS A 302 21.51 0.02 -8.95
CA LYS A 302 21.68 1.49 -8.85
C LYS A 302 21.44 1.97 -7.43
N VAL A 303 20.45 1.41 -6.75
CA VAL A 303 20.33 1.49 -5.29
C VAL A 303 20.90 0.22 -4.68
N LYS A 304 21.72 0.37 -3.65
CA LYS A 304 22.35 -0.75 -2.95
C LYS A 304 22.11 -0.67 -1.45
N PHE A 305 21.39 -1.65 -0.92
CA PHE A 305 21.14 -1.85 0.51
C PHE A 305 21.89 -3.07 1.05
N PHE A 306 22.11 -4.08 0.21
CA PHE A 306 22.74 -5.35 0.57
C PHE A 306 23.92 -5.64 -0.35
N ALA A 307 24.90 -6.39 0.15
CA ALA A 307 25.75 -7.16 -0.74
C ALA A 307 24.87 -8.14 -1.53
N TRP A 308 25.22 -8.44 -2.78
CA TRP A 308 24.40 -9.32 -3.61
C TRP A 308 24.22 -10.71 -2.97
N ASP A 309 25.26 -11.25 -2.34
CA ASP A 309 25.20 -12.56 -1.69
C ASP A 309 24.35 -12.59 -0.39
N ASP A 310 24.09 -11.44 0.21
CA ASP A 310 23.28 -11.29 1.44
C ASP A 310 21.85 -10.79 1.17
N LEU A 311 21.52 -10.52 -0.10
CA LEU A 311 20.24 -9.93 -0.47
C LEU A 311 19.09 -10.94 -0.24
N PRO A 312 18.03 -10.58 0.50
CA PRO A 312 16.87 -11.47 0.72
C PRO A 312 16.04 -11.61 -0.57
N TYR A 313 16.50 -12.49 -1.46
CA TYR A 313 15.92 -12.72 -2.78
C TYR A 313 14.70 -13.63 -2.69
N GLU A 314 13.56 -13.18 -3.23
CA GLU A 314 12.35 -13.99 -3.37
C GLU A 314 12.36 -14.77 -4.70
N GLU A 315 12.00 -16.05 -4.65
CA GLU A 315 11.95 -16.93 -5.81
C GLU A 315 11.01 -16.40 -6.91
N GLU A 316 9.93 -15.71 -6.52
CA GLU A 316 8.95 -15.13 -7.45
C GLU A 316 9.52 -14.00 -8.32
N TRP A 317 10.69 -13.45 -7.99
CA TRP A 317 11.37 -12.46 -8.83
C TRP A 317 12.03 -13.11 -10.05
N TYR A 318 12.38 -14.40 -9.97
CA TYR A 318 13.01 -15.09 -11.10
C TYR A 318 12.04 -15.21 -12.29
N GLY A 319 12.50 -14.80 -13.47
CA GLY A 319 11.69 -14.82 -14.69
C GLY A 319 10.47 -13.89 -14.68
N SER A 320 10.30 -13.06 -13.64
CA SER A 320 9.19 -12.10 -13.53
C SER A 320 9.30 -10.94 -14.51
N GLY A 321 10.51 -10.61 -14.97
CA GLY A 321 10.75 -9.43 -15.81
C GLY A 321 10.71 -8.10 -15.05
N ILE A 322 10.76 -8.11 -13.71
CA ILE A 322 10.83 -6.87 -12.92
C ILE A 322 12.07 -6.06 -13.31
N SER A 323 11.84 -4.81 -13.68
CA SER A 323 12.88 -3.83 -13.94
C SER A 323 12.27 -2.44 -13.80
N CYS A 324 12.98 -1.56 -13.11
CA CYS A 324 12.71 -0.13 -13.18
C CYS A 324 13.08 0.36 -14.58
N PRO A 325 12.19 1.12 -15.26
CA PRO A 325 12.53 1.79 -16.52
C PRO A 325 13.74 2.71 -16.37
N GLU A 326 14.61 2.73 -17.38
CA GLU A 326 15.86 3.52 -17.38
C GLU A 326 15.61 5.01 -17.13
N ALA A 327 14.52 5.54 -17.69
CA ALA A 327 14.10 6.93 -17.53
C ALA A 327 13.86 7.38 -16.08
N TYR A 328 13.74 6.43 -15.14
CA TYR A 328 13.48 6.73 -13.72
C TYR A 328 14.65 6.41 -12.79
N LEU A 329 15.73 5.78 -13.28
CA LEU A 329 16.83 5.31 -12.43
C LEU A 329 17.54 6.47 -11.71
N ASP A 330 17.73 7.61 -12.37
CA ASP A 330 18.42 8.76 -11.77
C ASP A 330 17.66 9.35 -10.56
N LEU A 331 16.33 9.22 -10.53
CA LEU A 331 15.51 9.68 -9.41
C LEU A 331 15.80 8.90 -8.11
N PHE A 332 16.39 7.71 -8.21
CA PHE A 332 16.79 6.92 -7.04
C PHE A 332 18.15 7.32 -6.48
N THR A 333 19.00 7.98 -7.26
CA THR A 333 20.40 8.24 -6.88
C THR A 333 20.75 9.71 -6.77
N VAL A 334 20.00 10.59 -7.45
CA VAL A 334 20.27 12.03 -7.48
C VAL A 334 19.34 12.75 -6.51
N PRO A 335 19.86 13.31 -5.38
CA PRO A 335 19.05 14.15 -4.50
C PRO A 335 18.55 15.39 -5.23
N ALA A 336 17.28 15.74 -5.04
CA ALA A 336 16.68 16.90 -5.67
C ALA A 336 15.63 17.53 -4.75
N THR A 337 15.44 18.84 -4.89
CA THR A 337 14.29 19.52 -4.31
C THR A 337 13.12 19.45 -5.29
N LYS A 338 12.04 18.75 -4.91
CA LYS A 338 10.85 18.59 -5.77
C LYS A 338 9.57 18.47 -4.94
N GLU A 339 8.44 18.83 -5.53
CA GLU A 339 7.12 18.63 -4.95
C GLU A 339 6.27 17.81 -5.91
N VAL A 340 5.63 16.76 -5.39
CA VAL A 340 4.74 15.87 -6.13
C VAL A 340 3.33 16.07 -5.59
N ARG A 341 2.40 16.49 -6.46
CA ARG A 341 0.97 16.60 -6.14
C ARG A 341 0.16 15.63 -6.99
N ARG A 342 -0.66 14.79 -6.35
CA ARG A 342 -1.45 13.75 -7.04
C ARG A 342 -2.87 13.67 -6.53
N LEU A 343 -3.84 13.78 -7.45
CA LEU A 343 -5.23 13.41 -7.20
C LEU A 343 -5.29 11.88 -7.24
N TYR A 344 -5.62 11.25 -6.12
CA TYR A 344 -5.63 9.79 -6.04
C TYR A 344 -7.04 9.20 -5.83
N GLU A 345 -8.00 10.01 -5.39
CA GLU A 345 -9.40 9.59 -5.23
C GLU A 345 -10.35 10.75 -5.57
N GLY A 346 -11.54 10.45 -6.09
CA GLY A 346 -12.48 11.45 -6.60
C GLY A 346 -12.18 11.90 -8.04
N GLY A 347 -12.87 12.94 -8.50
CA GLY A 347 -12.86 13.44 -9.88
C GLY A 347 -13.89 12.73 -10.79
N ALA A 348 -14.40 13.44 -11.81
CA ALA A 348 -15.44 12.93 -12.71
C ALA A 348 -14.95 11.70 -13.50
N TYR A 349 -15.31 10.50 -13.04
CA TYR A 349 -15.28 9.29 -13.85
C TYR A 349 -16.61 9.18 -14.58
N VAL A 350 -16.68 9.66 -15.82
CA VAL A 350 -17.82 9.37 -16.68
C VAL A 350 -17.61 7.96 -17.23
N SER A 351 -18.30 6.97 -16.67
CA SER A 351 -18.30 5.63 -17.24
C SER A 351 -18.90 5.72 -18.66
N ALA A 352 -18.11 5.47 -19.68
CA ALA A 352 -18.61 5.32 -21.03
C ALA A 352 -19.34 3.96 -21.15
N GLY A 353 -20.68 4.00 -21.14
CA GLY A 353 -21.55 3.06 -21.86
C GLY A 353 -21.76 1.66 -21.27
N GLY A 354 -23.01 1.40 -20.86
CA GLY A 354 -23.51 0.05 -20.54
C GLY A 354 -24.94 0.05 -20.00
N GLY A 355 -25.83 0.86 -20.57
CA GLY A 355 -27.25 0.82 -20.24
C GLY A 355 -27.91 -0.41 -20.86
N THR A 356 -28.35 -1.34 -20.02
CA THR A 356 -29.49 -2.20 -20.35
C THR A 356 -30.52 -2.04 -19.24
N GLU A 357 -31.66 -1.51 -19.64
CA GLU A 357 -32.87 -1.27 -18.87
C GLU A 357 -33.27 -2.52 -18.08
N GLY A 358 -33.32 -2.39 -16.75
CA GLY A 358 -34.01 -3.35 -15.90
C GLY A 358 -35.51 -3.24 -16.13
N ARG A 359 -36.07 -4.17 -16.92
CA ARG A 359 -37.51 -4.44 -16.89
C ARG A 359 -37.85 -5.05 -15.54
N GLY A 360 -38.78 -4.41 -14.84
CA GLY A 360 -39.33 -4.89 -13.59
C GLY A 360 -40.02 -6.25 -13.74
N CYS A 361 -39.98 -7.02 -12.66
CA CYS A 361 -40.99 -8.01 -12.34
C CYS A 361 -41.40 -7.77 -10.89
N GLU A 362 -42.64 -7.33 -10.73
CA GLU A 362 -43.31 -7.13 -9.47
C GLU A 362 -43.52 -8.47 -8.74
N GLY A 363 -43.32 -8.42 -7.42
CA GLY A 363 -44.22 -9.03 -6.43
C GLY A 363 -44.34 -10.56 -6.38
N ARG A 364 -43.75 -11.15 -5.35
CA ARG A 364 -44.48 -11.98 -4.37
C ARG A 364 -43.69 -12.11 -3.08
N GLU A 365 -44.27 -11.56 -2.02
CA GLU A 365 -43.91 -11.80 -0.63
C GLU A 365 -44.14 -13.28 -0.30
N ASN A 366 -43.15 -13.89 0.35
CA ASN A 366 -43.38 -14.79 1.48
C ASN A 366 -42.10 -14.88 2.31
N VAL A 367 -42.27 -14.65 3.60
CA VAL A 367 -41.28 -14.63 4.67
C VAL A 367 -40.84 -16.06 5.00
N SER A 368 -39.53 -16.27 5.11
CA SER A 368 -38.95 -17.22 6.08
C SER A 368 -37.56 -16.76 6.47
N GLU A 369 -37.33 -16.75 7.78
CA GLU A 369 -36.15 -16.29 8.51
C GLU A 369 -34.86 -17.02 8.16
N GLY A 370 -33.73 -16.33 8.36
CA GLY A 370 -32.38 -16.87 8.36
C GLY A 370 -31.58 -16.43 7.14
N ASP A 371 -30.71 -15.42 7.32
CA ASP A 371 -29.36 -15.35 6.73
C ASP A 371 -28.79 -13.94 6.95
N GLU A 372 -27.91 -13.82 7.96
CA GLU A 372 -26.95 -12.72 8.10
C GLU A 372 -25.97 -12.81 6.92
N LYS A 373 -26.30 -12.12 5.82
CA LYS A 373 -25.34 -11.83 4.76
C LYS A 373 -24.41 -10.73 5.24
N GLU A 374 -23.32 -11.11 5.89
CA GLU A 374 -22.14 -10.26 6.02
C GLU A 374 -21.55 -10.03 4.62
N GLY A 375 -21.97 -8.90 4.03
CA GLY A 375 -21.39 -8.38 2.80
C GLY A 375 -19.94 -8.04 3.04
N GLN A 376 -19.05 -8.80 2.40
CA GLN A 376 -17.64 -8.45 2.26
C GLN A 376 -17.54 -7.11 1.55
N GLY A 377 -17.27 -6.07 2.33
CA GLY A 377 -17.13 -4.71 1.85
C GLY A 377 -16.01 -4.64 0.81
N SER A 378 -16.34 -4.18 -0.39
CA SER A 378 -15.37 -3.41 -1.16
C SER A 378 -14.86 -2.30 -0.23
N GLU A 379 -13.59 -2.35 0.18
CA GLU A 379 -12.97 -1.33 1.04
C GLU A 379 -12.70 0.00 0.30
N GLY A 380 -13.36 0.23 -0.83
CA GLY A 380 -13.82 1.54 -1.20
C GLY A 380 -15.00 1.92 -0.31
N GLY A 381 -14.71 2.36 0.92
CA GLY A 381 -15.67 3.18 1.63
C GLY A 381 -15.99 4.35 0.71
N ALA A 382 -17.14 4.29 0.05
CA ALA A 382 -17.70 5.42 -0.67
C ALA A 382 -17.92 6.49 0.39
N SER A 383 -16.90 7.32 0.63
CA SER A 383 -17.12 8.56 1.35
C SER A 383 -18.14 9.30 0.50
N SER A 384 -19.34 9.48 1.02
CA SER A 384 -20.33 10.31 0.34
C SER A 384 -20.00 11.81 0.50
N GLY A 385 -18.79 12.12 0.95
CA GLY A 385 -18.10 13.35 0.61
C GLY A 385 -17.72 13.36 -0.87
N THR A 386 -18.40 14.20 -1.65
CA THR A 386 -18.10 14.61 -3.03
C THR A 386 -16.73 15.31 -3.19
N GLY A 387 -15.78 15.08 -2.27
CA GLY A 387 -14.50 15.77 -2.19
C GLY A 387 -13.37 14.94 -2.82
N GLU A 388 -12.63 15.59 -3.70
CA GLU A 388 -11.39 15.06 -4.26
C GLU A 388 -10.33 14.85 -3.17
N LYS A 389 -9.64 13.70 -3.17
CA LYS A 389 -8.54 13.43 -2.23
C LYS A 389 -7.19 13.56 -2.92
N TRP A 390 -6.32 14.28 -2.25
CA TRP A 390 -5.01 14.67 -2.74
C TRP A 390 -3.90 14.17 -1.85
N ALA A 391 -2.76 13.87 -2.47
CA ALA A 391 -1.51 13.65 -1.79
C ALA A 391 -0.49 14.70 -2.23
N VAL A 392 0.31 15.18 -1.28
CA VAL A 392 1.45 16.05 -1.54
C VAL A 392 2.68 15.42 -0.91
N THR A 393 3.78 15.38 -1.65
CA THR A 393 5.09 14.94 -1.16
C THR A 393 6.13 15.98 -1.56
N PHE A 394 6.79 16.57 -0.58
CA PHE A 394 7.92 17.47 -0.78
C PHE A 394 9.21 16.75 -0.40
N LEU A 395 10.18 16.76 -1.30
CA LEU A 395 11.50 16.18 -1.09
C LEU A 395 12.55 17.28 -1.22
N THR A 396 13.57 17.21 -0.40
CA THR A 396 14.82 17.99 -0.44
C THR A 396 15.99 16.99 -0.37
N PRO A 397 17.26 17.42 -0.49
CA PRO A 397 18.39 16.54 -0.20
C PRO A 397 18.47 16.07 1.26
N GLU A 398 17.90 16.82 2.21
CA GLU A 398 18.02 16.55 3.64
C GLU A 398 16.82 15.83 4.25
N TYR A 399 15.62 16.08 3.72
CA TYR A 399 14.38 15.49 4.23
C TYR A 399 13.30 15.33 3.15
N SER A 400 12.34 14.46 3.43
CA SER A 400 11.05 14.40 2.74
C SER A 400 9.89 14.57 3.72
N LEU A 401 8.78 15.14 3.24
CA LEU A 401 7.55 15.39 3.99
C LEU A 401 6.35 15.15 3.08
N GLY A 402 5.43 14.28 3.47
CA GLY A 402 4.20 14.06 2.70
C GLY A 402 2.95 13.98 3.56
N SER A 403 1.84 14.52 3.03
CA SER A 403 0.54 14.51 3.66
C SER A 403 -0.62 14.23 2.68
N PHE A 404 -1.69 13.60 3.21
CA PHE A 404 -2.97 13.53 2.52
C PHE A 404 -3.83 14.76 2.84
N SER A 405 -4.60 15.26 1.88
CA SER A 405 -5.58 16.33 2.13
C SER A 405 -6.72 15.87 3.02
N ASN A 406 -7.08 14.59 2.97
CA ASN A 406 -8.10 13.95 3.78
C ASN A 406 -7.76 12.46 3.98
N SER A 407 -7.74 12.00 5.22
CA SER A 407 -7.52 10.61 5.57
C SER A 407 -8.09 10.31 6.96
N ASP A 408 -7.98 9.07 7.41
CA ASP A 408 -8.18 8.69 8.80
C ASP A 408 -6.84 8.29 9.44
N CYS A 409 -6.87 8.00 10.74
CA CYS A 409 -5.70 7.58 11.50
C CYS A 409 -5.62 6.05 11.64
N TRP A 410 -6.21 5.30 10.70
CA TRP A 410 -6.13 3.84 10.72
C TRP A 410 -4.67 3.36 10.75
N ASN A 411 -4.38 2.29 11.48
CA ASN A 411 -3.02 1.77 11.67
C ASN A 411 -2.29 1.43 10.36
N GLN A 412 -3.03 1.17 9.27
CA GLN A 412 -2.48 0.91 7.94
C GLN A 412 -2.26 2.19 7.11
N ARG A 413 -2.54 3.39 7.63
CA ARG A 413 -2.34 4.65 6.90
C ARG A 413 -1.22 5.49 7.51
N ARG A 414 -0.58 6.30 6.68
CA ARG A 414 0.40 7.30 7.09
C ARG A 414 -0.02 8.65 6.51
N PRO A 415 -0.98 9.35 7.16
CA PRO A 415 -1.56 10.56 6.60
C PRO A 415 -0.64 11.78 6.67
N LEU A 416 0.36 11.76 7.56
CA LEU A 416 1.45 12.71 7.63
C LEU A 416 2.73 11.94 8.02
N LEU A 417 3.73 11.97 7.15
CA LEU A 417 4.98 11.24 7.32
C LEU A 417 6.15 12.06 6.76
N ALA A 418 7.20 12.19 7.56
CA ALA A 418 8.47 12.75 7.13
C ALA A 418 9.61 11.77 7.36
N TYR A 419 10.65 11.85 6.52
CA TYR A 419 11.94 11.22 6.77
C TYR A 419 13.02 12.28 6.72
N VAL A 420 13.94 12.25 7.68
CA VAL A 420 15.10 13.13 7.75
C VAL A 420 16.36 12.29 7.65
N ASN A 421 17.31 12.73 6.83
CA ASN A 421 18.65 12.15 6.79
C ASN A 421 19.39 12.51 8.08
N ASN A 422 19.53 11.52 8.95
CA ASN A 422 20.24 11.63 10.21
C ASN A 422 21.50 10.76 10.15
N GLU A 423 22.64 11.38 9.84
CA GLU A 423 23.94 10.69 9.75
C GLU A 423 23.96 9.54 8.73
N GLY A 424 23.28 9.72 7.58
CA GLY A 424 23.16 8.71 6.53
C GLY A 424 22.12 7.62 6.83
N ARG A 425 21.35 7.77 7.90
CA ARG A 425 20.27 6.85 8.30
C ARG A 425 18.94 7.60 8.44
N PRO A 426 17.80 6.93 8.21
CA PRO A 426 16.49 7.57 8.33
C PRO A 426 16.10 7.80 9.79
N ALA A 427 15.72 9.03 10.13
CA ALA A 427 14.81 9.31 11.24
C ALA A 427 13.42 9.61 10.65
N SER A 428 12.36 9.03 11.21
CA SER A 428 10.98 9.24 10.74
C SER A 428 10.23 10.16 11.68
N VAL A 429 9.31 10.99 11.17
CA VAL A 429 8.31 11.72 11.96
C VAL A 429 6.92 11.32 11.45
N ARG A 430 6.10 10.67 12.29
CA ARG A 430 4.77 10.16 11.91
C ARG A 430 3.69 10.73 12.82
N PHE A 431 2.57 11.16 12.24
CA PHE A 431 1.37 11.51 12.99
C PHE A 431 0.49 10.30 13.33
N ARG A 432 -0.07 10.27 14.54
CA ARG A 432 -0.98 9.23 15.05
C ARG A 432 -2.06 9.83 15.96
N CYS A 433 -3.22 9.17 16.03
CA CYS A 433 -4.18 9.32 17.12
C CYS A 433 -4.23 7.98 17.86
N LEU A 434 -4.09 7.98 19.18
CA LEU A 434 -3.98 6.77 19.98
C LEU A 434 -5.12 6.64 20.98
N HIS A 435 -5.72 5.45 21.04
CA HIS A 435 -6.64 4.99 22.07
C HIS A 435 -5.96 3.83 22.80
N ASP A 436 -5.68 4.00 24.11
CA ASP A 436 -4.99 3.01 24.95
C ASP A 436 -3.69 2.45 24.32
N GLY A 437 -2.96 3.32 23.59
CA GLY A 437 -1.68 2.98 22.95
C GLY A 437 -1.76 2.42 21.52
N TYR A 438 -2.96 2.18 21.00
CA TYR A 438 -3.19 1.68 19.64
C TYR A 438 -3.75 2.79 18.72
N ASP A 439 -3.48 2.72 17.40
CA ASP A 439 -3.98 3.73 16.46
C ASP A 439 -5.53 3.72 16.38
N TYR A 440 -6.14 4.85 16.76
CA TYR A 440 -7.58 5.07 16.73
C TYR A 440 -8.03 5.51 15.33
N CYS A 441 -8.84 4.68 14.69
CA CYS A 441 -9.25 4.84 13.31
C CYS A 441 -10.17 6.04 13.09
N SER A 442 -11.14 6.30 13.98
CA SER A 442 -12.17 7.33 13.75
C SER A 442 -11.73 8.78 13.97
N ALA A 443 -10.42 9.04 14.12
CA ALA A 443 -9.86 10.38 14.00
C ALA A 443 -9.59 10.72 12.53
N ARG A 444 -10.28 11.73 12.01
CA ARG A 444 -10.13 12.20 10.64
C ARG A 444 -9.05 13.27 10.56
N PHE A 445 -8.11 13.07 9.66
CA PHE A 445 -7.01 13.97 9.34
C PHE A 445 -7.34 14.77 8.09
N GLN A 446 -7.23 16.09 8.16
CA GLN A 446 -7.31 16.98 6.99
C GLN A 446 -6.10 17.87 6.92
N SER A 447 -5.60 18.16 5.71
CA SER A 447 -4.45 19.04 5.58
C SER A 447 -4.41 19.85 4.30
N TRP A 448 -3.63 20.91 4.36
CA TRP A 448 -3.10 21.65 3.24
C TRP A 448 -1.57 21.69 3.39
N GLN A 449 -0.86 21.19 2.37
CA GLN A 449 0.61 21.19 2.34
C GLN A 449 1.13 22.10 1.22
N GLN A 450 2.17 22.86 1.55
CA GLN A 450 3.02 23.56 0.61
C GLN A 450 4.48 23.37 1.03
N ARG A 451 5.25 22.70 0.17
CA ARG A 451 6.66 22.38 0.41
C ARG A 451 6.82 21.72 1.79
N GLY A 452 7.72 22.23 2.62
CA GLY A 452 7.99 21.77 3.98
C GLY A 452 6.99 22.24 5.04
N HIS A 453 5.91 22.94 4.67
CA HIS A 453 4.88 23.40 5.59
C HIS A 453 3.59 22.60 5.40
N VAL A 454 3.07 22.03 6.49
CA VAL A 454 1.78 21.33 6.52
C VAL A 454 0.90 22.00 7.56
N LEU A 455 -0.20 22.62 7.13
CA LEU A 455 -1.30 23.03 7.98
C LEU A 455 -2.30 21.87 8.04
N PHE A 456 -2.56 21.32 9.21
CA PHE A 456 -3.43 20.16 9.36
C PHE A 456 -4.39 20.31 10.53
N GLY A 457 -5.46 19.53 10.48
CA GLY A 457 -6.45 19.51 11.53
C GLY A 457 -7.09 18.15 11.71
N ILE A 458 -7.57 17.92 12.93
CA ILE A 458 -8.14 16.65 13.38
C ILE A 458 -9.54 16.92 13.89
N ASP A 459 -10.50 16.12 13.44
CA ASP A 459 -11.82 15.98 14.04
C ASP A 459 -12.23 14.50 14.14
N PHE A 460 -13.35 14.21 14.79
CA PHE A 460 -13.72 12.84 15.15
C PHE A 460 -15.06 12.44 14.55
N LEU A 461 -15.12 11.21 14.03
CA LEU A 461 -16.35 10.58 13.55
C LEU A 461 -17.09 9.91 14.70
N THR A 462 -18.42 9.86 14.63
CA THR A 462 -19.25 9.18 15.64
C THR A 462 -19.62 7.75 15.25
N ASP A 463 -19.37 7.33 14.02
CA ASP A 463 -19.91 6.08 13.46
C ASP A 463 -18.89 5.24 12.68
N GLY A 464 -17.62 5.65 12.70
CA GLY A 464 -16.50 4.82 12.24
C GLY A 464 -16.13 3.75 13.28
N GLY A 465 -15.04 3.03 13.07
CA GLY A 465 -14.53 2.05 14.03
C GLY A 465 -13.39 2.52 14.93
N ASP A 466 -13.09 1.71 15.94
CA ASP A 466 -12.07 1.97 16.94
C ASP A 466 -10.68 1.66 16.35
N THR A 467 -10.42 0.40 16.01
CA THR A 467 -9.15 -0.08 15.47
C THR A 467 -9.20 -0.34 13.96
N HIS A 468 -10.38 -0.56 13.39
CA HIS A 468 -10.61 -0.80 11.97
C HIS A 468 -11.70 0.12 11.42
N PRO A 469 -11.65 0.59 10.16
CA PRO A 469 -12.67 1.50 9.63
C PRO A 469 -14.10 0.97 9.72
N ASN A 470 -14.27 -0.35 9.56
CA ASN A 470 -15.59 -0.97 9.37
C ASN A 470 -15.91 -2.16 10.31
N LEU A 471 -14.92 -2.77 10.97
CA LEU A 471 -15.13 -4.06 11.67
C LEU A 471 -15.56 -3.88 13.13
N ASP A 472 -15.24 -2.76 13.76
CA ASP A 472 -15.45 -2.49 15.18
C ASP A 472 -16.01 -1.07 15.39
N ARG A 473 -17.20 -0.82 14.81
CA ARG A 473 -17.88 0.47 14.86
C ARG A 473 -18.13 0.92 16.31
N ILE A 474 -17.82 2.19 16.61
CA ILE A 474 -17.85 2.74 17.98
C ILE A 474 -19.24 3.17 18.48
N ASP A 475 -20.22 3.35 17.58
CA ASP A 475 -21.56 3.89 17.89
C ASP A 475 -21.54 5.14 18.81
N GLY A 476 -20.59 6.03 18.56
CA GLY A 476 -20.37 7.30 19.25
C GLY A 476 -19.60 7.22 20.56
N CYS A 477 -19.18 6.04 21.04
CA CYS A 477 -18.57 5.85 22.35
C CYS A 477 -17.32 4.95 22.32
N ILE A 478 -16.33 5.28 23.15
CA ILE A 478 -15.19 4.40 23.46
C ILE A 478 -14.92 4.33 24.96
N GLU A 479 -14.33 3.24 25.43
CA GLU A 479 -13.87 3.06 26.82
C GLU A 479 -12.36 3.28 26.93
N ALA A 480 -11.95 4.50 27.25
CA ALA A 480 -10.54 4.89 27.23
C ALA A 480 -9.99 5.01 28.66
N GLY A 481 -8.78 4.50 28.90
CA GLY A 481 -7.90 4.97 29.98
C GLY A 481 -6.97 6.09 29.50
N ASP A 482 -6.74 6.14 28.18
CA ASP A 482 -5.83 7.06 27.53
C ASP A 482 -6.28 7.39 26.10
N PHE A 483 -6.28 8.67 25.76
CA PHE A 483 -6.62 9.16 24.42
C PHE A 483 -5.74 10.37 24.06
N ARG A 484 -4.97 10.28 22.99
CA ARG A 484 -3.99 11.32 22.64
C ARG A 484 -3.71 11.44 21.15
N LEU A 485 -3.19 12.60 20.74
CA LEU A 485 -2.52 12.75 19.45
C LEU A 485 -1.01 12.66 19.65
N ARG A 486 -0.30 12.13 18.65
CA ARG A 486 1.14 11.93 18.72
C ARG A 486 1.82 12.33 17.42
N LEU A 487 2.91 13.09 17.52
CA LEU A 487 4.01 13.02 16.57
C LEU A 487 5.07 12.07 17.13
N GLU A 488 5.24 10.94 16.46
CA GLU A 488 6.18 9.88 16.84
C GLU A 488 7.44 10.00 16.00
N ILE A 489 8.58 10.07 16.67
CA ILE A 489 9.90 10.08 16.06
C ILE A 489 10.56 8.72 16.28
N GLY A 490 10.96 8.08 15.20
CA GLY A 490 11.52 6.72 15.19
C GLY A 490 12.69 6.57 14.21
N GLY A 491 13.23 5.36 14.11
CA GLY A 491 14.40 5.07 13.28
C GLY A 491 15.70 5.44 13.98
N HIS A 492 16.62 6.14 13.30
CA HIS A 492 17.90 6.53 13.89
C HIS A 492 17.73 7.75 14.80
N LEU A 493 17.74 7.53 16.13
CA LEU A 493 17.45 8.57 17.14
C LEU A 493 18.68 9.34 17.65
N ASN A 494 19.89 9.05 17.15
CA ASN A 494 21.06 9.83 17.56
C ASN A 494 20.84 11.32 17.24
N ARG A 495 21.18 12.21 18.18
CA ARG A 495 21.01 13.67 17.99
C ARG A 495 19.57 14.08 17.65
N VAL A 496 18.59 13.30 18.13
CA VAL A 496 17.19 13.71 18.15
C VAL A 496 16.87 14.29 19.52
N GLN A 497 16.29 15.48 19.55
CA GLN A 497 15.83 16.14 20.78
C GLN A 497 14.49 16.81 20.51
N ALA A 498 13.62 16.89 21.51
CA ALA A 498 12.40 17.68 21.42
C ALA A 498 12.24 18.57 22.66
N ILE A 499 11.86 19.81 22.42
CA ILE A 499 11.68 20.83 23.45
C ILE A 499 10.23 21.30 23.39
N HIS A 500 9.53 21.15 24.51
CA HIS A 500 8.19 21.67 24.69
C HIS A 500 8.14 23.21 24.50
N ARG A 501 7.09 23.69 23.85
CA ARG A 501 6.73 25.10 23.72
C ARG A 501 5.29 25.29 24.18
N GLU A 502 4.94 26.49 24.66
CA GLU A 502 3.58 26.80 25.15
C GLU A 502 2.46 26.36 24.18
N LYS A 503 2.69 26.49 22.87
CA LYS A 503 1.74 26.10 21.82
C LYS A 503 2.34 25.08 20.85
N GLY A 504 3.07 24.08 21.33
CA GLY A 504 3.61 23.04 20.46
C GLY A 504 4.96 22.48 20.92
N ALA A 505 5.84 22.19 19.98
CA ALA A 505 7.17 21.66 20.26
C ALA A 505 8.16 22.03 19.15
N LEU A 506 9.44 22.13 19.52
CA LEU A 506 10.55 22.17 18.57
C LEU A 506 11.27 20.82 18.63
N ILE A 507 11.33 20.11 17.51
CA ILE A 507 11.98 18.80 17.39
C ILE A 507 13.22 18.98 16.52
N GLN A 508 14.40 18.76 17.08
CA GLN A 508 15.66 18.80 16.34
C GLN A 508 16.04 17.38 15.94
N ILE A 509 16.29 17.16 14.65
CA ILE A 509 16.77 15.88 14.08
C ILE A 509 18.05 16.18 13.29
N GLY A 510 19.20 15.97 13.93
CA GLY A 510 20.48 16.33 13.33
C GLY A 510 20.54 17.84 13.01
N PRO A 511 20.68 18.25 11.74
CA PRO A 511 20.69 19.66 11.34
C PRO A 511 19.30 20.24 11.05
N ILE A 512 18.24 19.43 11.06
CA ILE A 512 16.88 19.85 10.70
C ILE A 512 16.07 20.14 11.95
N ASP A 513 15.49 21.34 12.00
CA ASP A 513 14.48 21.71 12.98
C ASP A 513 13.09 21.45 12.41
N CYS A 514 12.25 20.75 13.16
CA CYS A 514 10.84 20.51 12.86
C CYS A 514 10.00 21.24 13.92
N GLU A 515 9.24 22.25 13.52
CA GLU A 515 8.44 23.05 14.44
C GLU A 515 6.97 22.66 14.35
N LEU A 516 6.44 22.13 15.46
CA LEU A 516 5.02 21.89 15.65
C LEU A 516 4.40 23.10 16.36
N ARG A 517 3.33 23.66 15.78
CA ARG A 517 2.56 24.76 16.38
C ARG A 517 1.09 24.40 16.46
N THR A 518 0.44 24.70 17.57
CA THR A 518 -1.01 24.58 17.77
C THR A 518 -1.67 25.94 17.64
N TRP A 519 -2.65 26.01 16.75
CA TRP A 519 -3.42 27.22 16.44
C TRP A 519 -4.80 27.21 17.06
N PHE A 520 -5.38 26.02 17.21
CA PHE A 520 -6.66 25.79 17.87
C PHE A 520 -6.64 24.39 18.51
N ALA A 521 -7.15 24.25 19.73
CA ALA A 521 -7.36 22.94 20.35
C ALA A 521 -8.58 23.00 21.25
N GLY A 522 -9.57 22.16 20.95
CA GLY A 522 -10.77 22.00 21.75
C GLY A 522 -11.10 20.52 21.90
N PHE A 523 -11.19 20.05 23.14
CA PHE A 523 -11.64 18.72 23.50
C PHE A 523 -12.41 18.81 24.83
N SER A 524 -13.69 19.17 24.75
CA SER A 524 -14.52 19.48 25.91
C SER A 524 -16.00 19.23 25.63
N GLY A 525 -16.76 18.94 26.67
CA GLY A 525 -18.18 18.64 26.61
C GLY A 525 -18.74 18.21 27.96
N GLU A 526 -20.00 17.79 27.96
CA GLU A 526 -20.68 17.38 29.19
C GLU A 526 -20.02 16.12 29.77
N GLY A 527 -19.54 16.21 31.02
CA GLY A 527 -18.83 15.11 31.69
C GLY A 527 -17.34 14.99 31.35
N ALA A 528 -16.80 15.80 30.43
CA ALA A 528 -15.37 15.88 30.20
C ALA A 528 -14.71 16.81 31.24
N GLU A 529 -13.82 16.27 32.07
CA GLU A 529 -12.97 17.10 32.93
C GLU A 529 -12.20 18.14 32.09
N LYS A 530 -12.12 19.37 32.58
CA LYS A 530 -11.29 20.42 31.97
C LYS A 530 -9.82 20.05 32.14
N GLN A 531 -9.27 19.34 31.17
CA GLN A 531 -7.84 19.06 31.09
C GLN A 531 -7.12 20.18 30.31
N SER A 532 -5.93 20.55 30.77
CA SER A 532 -5.07 21.47 30.01
C SER A 532 -4.52 20.74 28.80
N LEU A 533 -4.89 21.18 27.59
CA LEU A 533 -4.37 20.64 26.34
C LEU A 533 -2.97 21.24 26.09
N ALA A 534 -1.95 20.56 26.60
CA ALA A 534 -0.55 20.91 26.40
C ALA A 534 0.20 19.74 25.77
N TRP A 535 1.27 20.07 25.04
CA TRP A 535 2.15 19.06 24.47
C TRP A 535 3.12 18.55 25.53
N GLU A 536 3.37 17.25 25.53
CA GLU A 536 4.34 16.60 26.40
C GLU A 536 5.37 15.88 25.53
N VAL A 537 6.63 15.92 25.94
CA VAL A 537 7.72 15.15 25.31
C VAL A 537 8.01 13.93 26.18
N ARG A 538 8.00 12.75 25.58
CA ARG A 538 8.26 11.48 26.27
C ARG A 538 9.26 10.64 25.48
N GLU A 539 10.33 10.23 26.14
CA GLU A 539 11.24 9.22 25.62
C GLU A 539 10.62 7.83 25.89
N LEU A 540 10.52 7.03 24.84
CA LEU A 540 10.13 5.63 24.89
C LEU A 540 11.34 4.78 24.51
N GLU A 541 11.22 3.46 24.63
CA GLU A 541 12.34 2.52 24.40
C GLU A 541 13.02 2.74 23.04
N ASP A 542 12.24 2.80 21.96
CA ASP A 542 12.74 2.91 20.57
C ASP A 542 12.24 4.15 19.83
N THR A 543 11.50 5.04 20.50
CA THR A 543 10.90 6.23 19.89
C THR A 543 10.93 7.43 20.82
N LEU A 544 10.89 8.63 20.25
CA LEU A 544 10.59 9.85 20.97
C LEU A 544 9.17 10.30 20.60
N ALA A 545 8.33 10.53 21.60
CA ALA A 545 6.95 10.94 21.41
C ALA A 545 6.74 12.41 21.80
N VAL A 546 6.07 13.15 20.93
CA VAL A 546 5.50 14.47 21.22
C VAL A 546 3.99 14.32 21.22
N ASP A 547 3.39 14.38 22.41
CA ASP A 547 2.01 13.96 22.66
C ASP A 547 1.12 15.15 23.07
N LEU A 548 -0.06 15.27 22.46
CA LEU A 548 -1.15 16.11 22.96
C LEU A 548 -2.15 15.20 23.68
N VAL A 549 -2.18 15.25 25.00
CA VAL A 549 -3.06 14.40 25.81
C VAL A 549 -4.46 14.97 25.81
N LEU A 550 -5.40 14.27 25.15
CA LEU A 550 -6.82 14.63 25.15
C LEU A 550 -7.53 14.08 26.39
N TYR A 551 -7.09 12.91 26.85
CA TYR A 551 -7.53 12.29 28.09
C TYR A 551 -6.48 11.30 28.60
N SER A 552 -6.25 11.26 29.91
CA SER A 552 -5.47 10.20 30.56
C SER A 552 -5.91 10.09 32.02
N GLY A 553 -6.27 8.89 32.48
CA GLY A 553 -6.75 8.68 33.85
C GLY A 553 -7.46 7.35 34.09
N ALA A 554 -8.35 7.33 35.08
CA ALA A 554 -9.15 6.15 35.41
C ALA A 554 -10.16 5.86 34.30
N ARG A 555 -10.10 4.66 33.71
CA ARG A 555 -10.90 4.27 32.54
C ARG A 555 -12.35 4.75 32.60
N ARG A 556 -12.78 5.45 31.54
CA ARG A 556 -14.13 6.02 31.42
C ARG A 556 -14.63 5.97 29.98
N THR A 557 -15.95 6.05 29.84
CA THR A 557 -16.60 6.29 28.56
C THR A 557 -16.33 7.70 28.05
N ILE A 558 -15.84 7.82 26.82
CA ILE A 558 -15.83 9.06 26.05
C ILE A 558 -16.98 8.98 25.03
N ASP A 559 -18.06 9.73 25.28
CA ASP A 559 -19.19 9.84 24.34
C ASP A 559 -18.97 11.06 23.43
N PHE A 560 -18.56 10.81 22.19
CA PHE A 560 -18.26 11.84 21.20
C PHE A 560 -19.48 12.71 20.86
N ARG A 561 -20.70 12.20 21.05
CA ARG A 561 -21.94 12.95 20.78
C ARG A 561 -22.20 14.04 21.82
N LYS A 562 -21.61 13.92 23.01
CA LYS A 562 -21.71 14.88 24.12
C LYS A 562 -20.59 15.92 24.13
N LEU A 563 -19.63 15.80 23.20
CA LEU A 563 -18.56 16.80 23.05
C LEU A 563 -19.09 18.06 22.37
N GLU A 564 -18.86 19.21 23.02
CA GLU A 564 -19.19 20.53 22.48
C GLU A 564 -18.10 21.03 21.52
N GLN A 565 -16.85 20.64 21.78
CA GLN A 565 -15.67 20.90 20.95
C GLN A 565 -14.78 19.66 20.92
N ALA A 566 -14.44 19.16 19.73
CA ALA A 566 -13.51 18.06 19.50
C ALA A 566 -12.77 18.28 18.18
N ALA A 567 -11.97 19.35 18.12
CA ALA A 567 -11.17 19.69 16.95
C ALA A 567 -9.81 20.27 17.35
N ILE A 568 -8.78 19.93 16.60
CA ILE A 568 -7.41 20.40 16.80
C ILE A 568 -6.89 20.93 15.46
N VAL A 569 -6.22 22.08 15.46
CA VAL A 569 -5.55 22.67 14.30
C VAL A 569 -4.09 22.94 14.65
N CYS A 570 -3.19 22.38 13.85
CA CYS A 570 -1.75 22.49 14.02
C CYS A 570 -1.06 22.82 12.69
N SER A 571 0.17 23.32 12.76
CA SER A 571 1.10 23.30 11.64
C SER A 571 2.37 22.53 12.00
N LEU A 572 2.96 21.89 11.00
CA LEU A 572 4.29 21.29 11.06
C LEU A 572 5.15 21.93 9.98
N ASP A 573 6.24 22.56 10.41
CA ASP A 573 7.22 23.24 9.57
C ASP A 573 8.55 22.48 9.59
N MET A 574 9.05 22.07 8.43
CA MET A 574 10.32 21.34 8.28
C MET A 574 11.45 22.26 7.79
N GLY A 575 12.50 22.37 8.58
CA GLY A 575 13.68 23.18 8.29
C GLY A 575 13.52 24.66 8.69
N SER A 576 14.59 25.43 8.50
CA SER A 576 14.65 26.86 8.83
C SER A 576 13.91 27.74 7.80
N SER A 577 12.60 27.56 7.67
CA SER A 577 11.73 28.60 7.11
C SER A 577 11.22 29.45 8.26
N GLY A 578 11.40 30.76 8.19
CA GLY A 578 10.95 31.70 9.22
C GLY A 578 9.48 31.51 9.62
N VAL A 579 9.11 32.04 10.78
CA VAL A 579 7.79 31.91 11.42
C VAL A 579 6.66 31.79 10.40
N ALA A 580 6.06 30.60 10.30
CA ALA A 580 4.89 30.39 9.45
C ALA A 580 3.81 31.42 9.79
N ALA A 581 3.31 32.13 8.78
CA ALA A 581 2.25 33.10 8.98
C ALA A 581 1.03 32.42 9.62
N ALA A 582 0.36 33.12 10.53
CA ALA A 582 -0.80 32.56 11.21
C ALA A 582 -1.87 32.13 10.20
N PRO A 583 -2.43 30.91 10.33
CA PRO A 583 -3.50 30.44 9.47
C PRO A 583 -4.77 31.26 9.71
N VAL A 584 -5.66 31.26 8.72
CA VAL A 584 -7.02 31.78 8.85
C VAL A 584 -7.89 30.66 9.41
N ILE A 585 -8.45 30.86 10.61
CA ILE A 585 -9.38 29.94 11.27
C ILE A 585 -10.69 30.68 11.52
N GLU A 586 -11.74 30.29 10.81
CA GLU A 586 -13.05 30.94 10.85
C GLU A 586 -14.14 29.95 11.24
N ALA A 587 -15.00 30.34 12.18
CA ALA A 587 -16.20 29.57 12.48
C ALA A 587 -17.20 29.71 11.31
N ALA A 588 -17.54 28.59 10.68
CA ALA A 588 -18.58 28.53 9.66
C ALA A 588 -19.95 28.32 10.33
N ALA A 589 -21.01 28.88 9.73
CA ALA A 589 -22.39 28.84 10.25
C ALA A 589 -22.93 27.41 10.53
N SER A 590 -22.30 26.38 9.96
CA SER A 590 -22.67 24.97 10.09
C SER A 590 -22.06 24.25 11.29
N GLY A 591 -21.40 24.96 12.23
CA GLY A 591 -20.68 24.33 13.36
C GLY A 591 -19.39 23.63 12.91
N ARG A 592 -18.79 24.14 11.84
CA ARG A 592 -17.51 23.72 11.28
C ARG A 592 -16.47 24.83 11.43
N LEU A 593 -15.20 24.48 11.47
CA LEU A 593 -14.08 25.41 11.35
C LEU A 593 -13.57 25.37 9.92
N ARG A 594 -13.57 26.51 9.23
CA ARG A 594 -12.85 26.69 7.96
C ARG A 594 -11.41 27.06 8.29
N VAL A 595 -10.46 26.27 7.81
CA VAL A 595 -9.03 26.44 8.09
C VAL A 595 -8.28 26.60 6.78
N GLY A 596 -7.54 27.69 6.61
CA GLY A 596 -6.73 27.96 5.42
C GLY A 596 -5.39 28.61 5.75
N PRO A 597 -4.44 28.65 4.79
CA PRO A 597 -3.15 29.30 4.98
C PRO A 597 -3.33 30.81 5.15
N GLY A 598 -2.40 31.42 5.87
CA GLY A 598 -2.33 32.87 6.00
C GLY A 598 -2.10 33.58 4.65
N PRO A 599 -2.43 34.88 4.55
CA PRO A 599 -2.34 35.65 3.31
C PRO A 599 -0.93 35.66 2.67
N ASP A 600 0.14 35.69 3.47
CA ASP A 600 1.53 35.71 2.98
C ASP A 600 1.95 34.37 2.36
N VAL A 601 1.47 33.26 2.92
CA VAL A 601 1.74 31.90 2.43
C VAL A 601 0.96 31.64 1.14
N ALA A 602 -0.29 32.12 1.06
CA ALA A 602 -1.11 32.02 -0.15
C ALA A 602 -0.55 32.80 -1.35
N ALA A 603 0.17 33.90 -1.12
CA ALA A 603 0.80 34.71 -2.17
C ALA A 603 2.10 34.08 -2.71
N ALA A 604 2.92 33.47 -1.84
CA ALA A 604 4.13 32.75 -2.24
C ALA A 604 3.84 31.52 -3.14
N GLY A 605 2.68 30.88 -2.96
CA GLY A 605 2.23 29.77 -3.81
C GLY A 605 1.83 30.15 -5.24
N ARG A 606 1.58 31.43 -5.53
CA ARG A 606 1.23 31.88 -6.89
C ARG A 606 2.45 32.32 -7.72
N SER A 607 3.61 32.53 -7.10
CA SER A 607 4.79 33.13 -7.73
C SER A 607 5.94 32.16 -8.04
N SER A 608 5.83 30.89 -7.65
CA SER A 608 6.91 29.89 -7.76
C SER A 608 6.66 28.75 -8.75
N GLY A 609 5.86 29.01 -9.81
CA GLY A 609 5.66 28.05 -10.91
C GLY A 609 6.95 27.80 -11.70
N GLY A 610 7.77 26.88 -11.21
CA GLY A 610 8.91 26.32 -11.96
C GLY A 610 8.41 25.41 -13.07
N GLU A 611 9.01 25.57 -14.26
CA GLU A 611 8.75 24.81 -15.47
C GLU A 611 9.03 23.31 -15.26
N THR A 612 7.99 22.54 -14.93
CA THR A 612 7.90 21.14 -15.35
C THR A 612 6.54 20.94 -15.99
N ALA A 613 6.55 20.51 -17.25
CA ALA A 613 5.36 20.31 -18.06
C ALA A 613 4.48 19.16 -17.52
N ASP A 614 3.57 19.51 -16.61
CA ASP A 614 2.24 18.93 -16.48
C ASP A 614 1.33 20.13 -16.12
N GLU A 615 0.18 20.22 -16.78
CA GLU A 615 -0.73 21.38 -16.87
C GLU A 615 -0.90 22.22 -15.58
N PRO A 616 -1.16 23.55 -15.70
CA PRO A 616 -1.51 24.37 -14.55
C PRO A 616 -2.82 23.85 -13.95
N ILE A 617 -2.75 23.20 -12.80
CA ILE A 617 -3.94 22.78 -12.05
C ILE A 617 -4.54 24.02 -11.40
N ALA A 618 -5.19 24.83 -12.23
CA ALA A 618 -5.95 26.00 -11.86
C ALA A 618 -7.22 25.55 -11.15
N GLY A 619 -7.33 25.88 -9.87
CA GLY A 619 -8.53 25.71 -9.06
C GLY A 619 -8.42 24.54 -8.10
N ARG A 620 -8.10 24.82 -6.84
CA ARG A 620 -8.49 23.95 -5.72
C ARG A 620 -8.45 24.70 -4.40
N GLU A 621 -9.35 24.24 -3.51
CA GLU A 621 -9.66 24.87 -2.24
C GLU A 621 -8.38 25.12 -1.42
N THR A 622 -8.15 26.39 -1.12
CA THR A 622 -7.09 26.84 -0.22
C THR A 622 -7.44 26.60 1.24
N ALA A 623 -8.51 25.86 1.55
CA ALA A 623 -8.96 25.65 2.92
C ALA A 623 -9.60 24.27 3.07
N PHE A 624 -9.55 23.73 4.28
CA PHE A 624 -10.25 22.51 4.67
C PHE A 624 -11.25 22.80 5.81
N TYR A 625 -12.14 21.85 6.09
CA TYR A 625 -13.25 22.03 7.02
C TYR A 625 -13.30 20.94 8.09
N LEU A 626 -13.05 21.35 9.34
CA LEU A 626 -13.20 20.47 10.50
C LEU A 626 -14.59 20.64 11.12
N SER A 627 -15.13 19.56 11.66
CA SER A 627 -16.35 19.58 12.47
C SER A 627 -15.97 19.92 13.89
N LEU A 628 -16.48 21.04 14.43
CA LEU A 628 -16.17 21.42 15.80
C LEU A 628 -16.81 20.43 16.80
N ARG A 629 -17.98 19.90 16.46
CA ARG A 629 -18.63 18.79 17.17
C ARG A 629 -18.49 17.51 16.34
N PRO A 630 -18.19 16.35 16.95
CA PRO A 630 -18.16 15.07 16.24
C PRO A 630 -19.46 14.79 15.49
N ARG A 631 -19.35 14.15 14.32
CA ARG A 631 -20.49 13.84 13.43
C ARG A 631 -20.29 12.50 12.73
N PRO A 632 -21.37 11.90 12.19
CA PRO A 632 -21.24 10.74 11.32
C PRO A 632 -20.39 11.04 10.09
N GLY A 633 -19.59 10.07 9.66
CA GLY A 633 -18.91 10.04 8.37
C GLY A 633 -19.92 9.64 7.31
N VAL A 634 -20.53 10.63 6.64
CA VAL A 634 -21.54 10.39 5.58
C VAL A 634 -21.01 9.45 4.51
#